data_AF-A0A258CT16-F1
#
_entry.id   AF-A0A258CT16-F1
#
_cell.length_a   1.000
_cell.length_b   1.000
_cell.length_c   1.000
_cell.angle_alpha   90.00
_cell.angle_beta   90.00
_cell.angle_gamma   90.00
#
_symmetry.space_group_name_H-M   'P 1'
#
loop_
_entity.id
_entity.type
_entity.pdbx_description
1 polymer ?
#
loop_
_entity_poly.entity_id
_entity_poly.type
_entity_poly.pdbx_seq_one_letter_code
_entity_poly.pdbx_strand_id
1 'polypeptide(L)'
;MTNKGAFFLADTHVKHDPSAEEIADMTVLAASHVTRFGIEPKIALLSHSDFGAADTPSAVKMRKALGLIRERAPELECDGEMEADTALVAMVRERVLPSSRLKGVANVLIFPNLDAANIAYQFAKVLADALPVGPILIGAAKPVHILTGSVTARGVVNMTAVAVVEAQERAAAAG
;
A
#
# COMPACT_ATOMS: atom_id res chain seq x y z
N MET A 1 8.67 -8.44 -3.75
CA MET A 1 10.03 -8.10 -3.27
C MET A 1 10.93 -7.77 -4.44
N THR A 2 11.82 -6.79 -4.28
CA THR A 2 12.83 -6.39 -5.26
C THR A 2 14.21 -6.30 -4.59
N ASN A 3 15.28 -6.11 -5.38
CA ASN A 3 16.61 -5.80 -4.83
C ASN A 3 16.66 -4.48 -4.02
N LYS A 4 15.60 -3.66 -4.11
CA LYS A 4 15.43 -2.41 -3.35
C LYS A 4 14.58 -2.59 -2.08
N GLY A 5 14.12 -3.81 -1.79
CA GLY A 5 13.33 -4.13 -0.60
C GLY A 5 11.90 -4.62 -0.90
N ALA A 6 11.11 -4.71 0.16
CA ALA A 6 9.70 -5.06 0.11
C ALA A 6 8.84 -3.81 -0.12
N PHE A 7 7.90 -3.91 -1.06
CA PHE A 7 6.91 -2.89 -1.36
C PHE A 7 5.52 -3.52 -1.28
N PHE A 8 4.59 -2.79 -0.67
CA PHE A 8 3.20 -3.17 -0.47
C PHE A 8 2.33 -2.28 -1.37
N LEU A 9 1.51 -2.89 -2.21
CA LEU A 9 0.66 -2.19 -3.16
C LEU A 9 -0.80 -2.46 -2.80
N ALA A 10 -1.61 -1.42 -2.59
CA ALA A 10 -3.01 -1.55 -2.20
C ALA A 10 -3.93 -0.56 -2.95
N ASP A 11 -5.11 -0.95 -3.43
CA ASP A 11 -5.72 -2.30 -3.49
C ASP A 11 -5.68 -2.84 -4.93
N THR A 12 -5.02 -3.99 -5.10
CA THR A 12 -4.74 -4.57 -6.42
C THR A 12 -5.83 -5.49 -6.96
N HIS A 13 -6.86 -5.85 -6.16
CA HIS A 13 -7.79 -6.92 -6.53
C HIS A 13 -9.27 -6.74 -6.11
N VAL A 14 -9.63 -5.86 -5.17
CA VAL A 14 -11.00 -5.84 -4.63
C VAL A 14 -11.82 -4.63 -5.06
N LYS A 15 -11.34 -3.41 -4.83
CA LYS A 15 -12.18 -2.21 -4.90
C LYS A 15 -11.93 -1.38 -6.16
N HIS A 16 -12.91 -1.38 -7.08
CA HIS A 16 -12.81 -0.73 -8.39
C HIS A 16 -12.47 0.77 -8.30
N ASP A 17 -13.29 1.56 -7.62
CA ASP A 17 -13.09 3.00 -7.43
C ASP A 17 -13.43 3.37 -5.98
N PRO A 18 -12.49 3.23 -5.04
CA PRO A 18 -12.76 3.47 -3.62
C PRO A 18 -13.01 4.95 -3.36
N SER A 19 -13.86 5.27 -2.39
CA SER A 19 -14.04 6.63 -1.88
C SER A 19 -12.81 7.11 -1.09
N ALA A 20 -12.74 8.40 -0.77
CA ALA A 20 -11.65 8.94 0.05
C ALA A 20 -11.63 8.33 1.47
N GLU A 21 -12.81 8.07 2.04
CA GLU A 21 -12.98 7.42 3.34
C GLU A 21 -12.47 5.97 3.30
N GLU A 22 -12.77 5.26 2.22
CA GLU A 22 -12.33 3.87 2.02
C GLU A 22 -10.82 3.79 1.78
N ILE A 23 -10.25 4.75 1.05
CA ILE A 23 -8.78 4.88 0.91
C ILE A 23 -8.14 5.12 2.27
N ALA A 24 -8.73 5.98 3.12
CA ALA A 24 -8.21 6.24 4.45
C ALA A 24 -8.27 4.99 5.34
N ASP A 25 -9.40 4.28 5.36
CA ASP A 25 -9.55 3.02 6.12
C ASP A 25 -8.55 1.96 5.66
N MET A 26 -8.44 1.76 4.34
CA MET A 26 -7.47 0.84 3.76
C MET A 26 -6.03 1.23 4.10
N THR A 27 -5.70 2.52 4.12
CA THR A 27 -4.36 3.00 4.43
C THR A 27 -3.97 2.67 5.86
N VAL A 28 -4.86 2.92 6.83
CA VAL A 28 -4.61 2.59 8.25
C VAL A 28 -4.49 1.08 8.44
N LEU A 29 -5.36 0.30 7.79
CA LEU A 29 -5.27 -1.17 7.81
C LEU A 29 -3.98 -1.70 7.20
N ALA A 30 -3.55 -1.13 6.06
CA ALA A 30 -2.30 -1.49 5.41
C ALA A 30 -1.10 -1.17 6.30
N ALA A 31 -1.09 0.01 6.95
CA ALA A 31 -0.04 0.40 7.89
C ALA A 31 0.11 -0.61 9.02
N SER A 32 -1.00 -0.93 9.70
CA SER A 32 -1.02 -1.94 10.77
C SER A 32 -0.52 -3.30 10.29
N HIS A 33 -0.91 -3.73 9.09
CA HIS A 33 -0.48 -5.02 8.55
C HIS A 33 1.00 -5.04 8.18
N VAL A 34 1.55 -3.93 7.67
CA VAL A 34 2.97 -3.80 7.35
C VAL A 34 3.83 -3.82 8.61
N THR A 35 3.38 -3.16 9.68
CA THR A 35 4.04 -3.21 11.01
C THR A 35 4.15 -4.63 11.55
N ARG A 36 3.16 -5.49 11.30
CA ARG A 36 3.20 -6.91 11.70
C ARG A 36 4.31 -7.71 11.00
N PHE A 37 4.74 -7.29 9.82
CA PHE A 37 5.94 -7.84 9.18
C PHE A 37 7.26 -7.31 9.77
N GLY A 38 7.21 -6.53 10.86
CA GLY A 38 8.37 -5.88 11.46
C GLY A 38 8.94 -4.74 10.59
N ILE A 39 8.12 -4.18 9.70
CA ILE A 39 8.50 -3.12 8.76
C ILE A 39 7.78 -1.83 9.15
N GLU A 40 8.54 -0.74 9.28
CA GLU A 40 7.96 0.58 9.51
C GLU A 40 7.20 1.07 8.26
N PRO A 41 5.89 1.38 8.33
CA PRO A 41 5.12 1.78 7.17
C PRO A 41 5.44 3.22 6.76
N LYS A 42 5.92 3.37 5.52
CA LYS A 42 6.20 4.64 4.84
C LYS A 42 5.27 4.76 3.65
N ILE A 43 4.24 5.56 3.82
CA ILE A 43 3.03 5.49 3.00
C ILE A 43 2.98 6.65 2.02
N ALA A 44 2.79 6.34 0.74
CA ALA A 44 2.48 7.31 -0.29
C ALA A 44 1.07 7.07 -0.85
N LEU A 45 0.26 8.13 -0.84
CA LEU A 45 -1.02 8.18 -1.55
C LEU A 45 -0.75 8.59 -3.01
N LEU A 46 -0.90 7.65 -3.93
CA LEU A 46 -0.51 7.83 -5.32
C LEU A 46 -1.59 8.52 -6.15
N SER A 47 -1.14 9.35 -7.08
CA SER A 47 -1.94 9.99 -8.13
C SER A 47 -1.06 10.24 -9.37
N HIS A 48 -1.64 10.82 -10.40
CA HIS A 48 -0.89 11.42 -11.53
C HIS A 48 -0.58 12.91 -11.28
N SER A 49 -0.86 13.40 -10.07
CA SER A 49 -0.66 14.78 -9.64
C SER A 49 0.29 14.75 -8.46
N ASP A 50 1.16 15.75 -8.39
CA ASP A 50 1.97 16.03 -7.21
C ASP A 50 1.38 17.22 -6.45
N PHE A 51 0.93 16.96 -5.22
CA PHE A 51 0.63 17.94 -4.18
C PHE A 51 -0.20 19.16 -4.63
N GLY A 52 -1.25 18.93 -5.42
CA GLY A 52 -2.12 20.00 -5.94
C GLY A 52 -1.77 20.52 -7.34
N ALA A 53 -0.84 19.88 -8.05
CA ALA A 53 -0.53 20.23 -9.45
C ALA A 53 -1.75 20.09 -10.39
N ALA A 54 -2.69 19.18 -10.07
CA ALA A 54 -3.96 19.05 -10.77
C ALA A 54 -5.16 18.83 -9.81
N ASP A 55 -6.32 19.32 -10.25
CA ASP A 55 -7.61 19.17 -9.57
C ASP A 55 -8.53 18.16 -10.26
N THR A 56 -7.95 17.07 -10.74
CA THR A 56 -8.74 15.95 -11.26
C THR A 56 -9.49 15.25 -10.12
N PRO A 57 -10.61 14.56 -10.41
CA PRO A 57 -11.36 13.84 -9.38
C PRO A 57 -10.50 12.86 -8.57
N SER A 58 -9.55 12.18 -9.23
CA SER A 58 -8.61 11.27 -8.57
C SER A 58 -7.65 12.02 -7.64
N ALA A 59 -7.04 13.14 -8.07
CA ALA A 59 -6.12 13.91 -7.23
C ALA A 59 -6.82 14.51 -6.00
N VAL A 60 -7.99 15.12 -6.19
CA VAL A 60 -8.82 15.67 -5.10
C VAL A 60 -9.20 14.58 -4.11
N LYS A 61 -9.59 13.39 -4.61
CA LYS A 61 -9.94 12.23 -3.77
C LYS A 61 -8.77 11.78 -2.88
N MET A 62 -7.57 11.70 -3.43
CA MET A 62 -6.38 11.30 -2.66
C MET A 62 -5.99 12.36 -1.62
N ARG A 63 -6.08 13.66 -1.93
CA ARG A 63 -5.88 14.73 -0.94
C ARG A 63 -6.91 14.69 0.18
N LYS A 64 -8.18 14.46 -0.15
CA LYS A 64 -9.24 14.27 0.86
C LYS A 64 -8.93 13.07 1.75
N ALA A 65 -8.49 11.95 1.18
CA ALA A 65 -8.09 10.77 1.93
C ALA A 65 -6.92 11.08 2.89
N LEU A 66 -5.93 11.87 2.46
CA LEU A 66 -4.83 12.29 3.32
C LEU A 66 -5.31 13.10 4.54
N GLY A 67 -6.28 14.00 4.35
CA GLY A 67 -6.91 14.73 5.44
C GLY A 67 -7.53 13.79 6.48
N LEU A 68 -8.32 12.82 6.01
CA LEU A 68 -8.95 11.81 6.86
C LEU A 68 -7.93 10.93 7.58
N ILE A 69 -6.84 10.54 6.93
CA ILE A 69 -5.77 9.74 7.55
C ILE A 69 -5.09 10.55 8.66
N ARG A 70 -4.81 11.84 8.42
CA ARG A 70 -4.20 12.72 9.43
C ARG A 70 -5.10 12.93 10.65
N GLU A 71 -6.41 12.91 10.47
CA GLU A 71 -7.37 12.95 11.59
C GLU A 71 -7.42 11.62 12.35
N ARG A 72 -7.45 10.48 11.64
CA ARG A 72 -7.64 9.14 12.23
C ARG A 72 -6.39 8.55 12.86
N ALA A 73 -5.23 8.79 12.25
CA ALA A 73 -3.94 8.20 12.60
C ALA A 73 -2.81 9.22 12.38
N PRO A 74 -2.78 10.32 13.19
CA PRO A 74 -1.86 11.43 13.00
C PRO A 74 -0.39 11.03 13.10
N GLU A 75 -0.06 9.91 13.74
CA GLU A 75 1.28 9.37 13.90
C GLU A 75 1.86 8.71 12.64
N LEU A 76 1.02 8.27 11.70
CA LEU A 76 1.48 7.56 10.50
C LEU A 76 2.36 8.44 9.62
N GLU A 77 3.48 7.88 9.16
CA GLU A 77 4.35 8.48 8.14
C GLU A 77 3.68 8.33 6.76
N CYS A 78 2.73 9.23 6.48
CA CYS A 78 1.90 9.21 5.27
C CYS A 78 1.86 10.59 4.61
N ASP A 79 1.99 10.62 3.28
CA ASP A 79 1.85 11.85 2.50
C ASP A 79 1.27 11.62 1.10
N GLY A 80 0.92 12.72 0.42
CA GLY A 80 0.38 12.73 -0.94
C GLY A 80 -0.56 13.92 -1.18
N GLU A 81 -1.34 13.92 -2.25
CA GLU A 81 -1.24 12.99 -3.38
C GLU A 81 0.07 13.20 -4.15
N MET A 82 0.67 12.13 -4.67
CA MET A 82 1.93 12.25 -5.41
C MET A 82 2.07 11.22 -6.52
N GLU A 83 2.92 11.53 -7.50
CA GLU A 83 3.34 10.60 -8.54
C GLU A 83 4.22 9.47 -7.97
N ALA A 84 4.30 8.37 -8.71
CA ALA A 84 4.99 7.16 -8.25
C ALA A 84 6.51 7.36 -8.13
N ASP A 85 7.12 8.18 -8.98
CA ASP A 85 8.54 8.52 -8.89
C ASP A 85 8.81 9.44 -7.70
N THR A 86 7.94 10.41 -7.41
CA THR A 86 7.96 11.22 -6.19
C THR A 86 7.86 10.35 -4.93
N ALA A 87 7.02 9.30 -4.94
CA ALA A 87 6.95 8.34 -3.84
C ALA A 87 8.24 7.50 -3.68
N LEU A 88 8.86 7.11 -4.80
CA LEU A 88 9.98 6.15 -4.83
C LEU A 88 11.37 6.80 -4.81
N VAL A 89 11.48 8.11 -5.06
CA VAL A 89 12.74 8.85 -5.13
C VAL A 89 12.66 10.06 -4.19
N ALA A 90 13.18 9.90 -2.97
CA ALA A 90 13.14 10.92 -1.92
C ALA A 90 13.65 12.29 -2.38
N MET A 91 14.73 12.31 -3.18
CA MET A 91 15.30 13.56 -3.72
C MET A 91 14.34 14.31 -4.66
N VAL A 92 13.51 13.59 -5.42
CA VAL A 92 12.47 14.22 -6.28
C VAL A 92 11.42 14.83 -5.37
N ARG A 93 10.92 14.07 -4.39
CA ARG A 93 9.94 14.57 -3.41
C ARG A 93 10.42 15.77 -2.62
N GLU A 94 11.66 15.78 -2.15
CA GLU A 94 12.22 16.91 -1.40
C GLU A 94 12.29 18.20 -2.24
N ARG A 95 12.41 18.10 -3.57
CA ARG A 95 12.36 19.26 -4.46
C ARG A 95 10.94 19.79 -4.67
N VAL A 96 9.96 18.89 -4.74
CA VAL A 96 8.55 19.24 -4.98
C VAL A 96 7.88 19.70 -3.68
N LEU A 97 8.08 18.97 -2.58
CA LEU A 97 7.52 19.25 -1.26
C LEU A 97 8.58 19.04 -0.15
N PRO A 98 9.44 20.04 0.13
CA PRO A 98 10.45 19.96 1.19
C PRO A 98 9.88 19.67 2.58
N SER A 99 8.63 20.08 2.83
CA SER A 99 7.90 19.89 4.09
C SER A 99 7.24 18.52 4.23
N SER A 100 7.46 17.60 3.28
CA SER A 100 6.83 16.28 3.30
C SER A 100 7.10 15.53 4.61
N ARG A 101 6.05 14.89 5.14
CA ARG A 101 6.15 14.02 6.33
C ARG A 101 6.84 12.70 6.01
N LEU A 102 6.73 12.25 4.76
CA LEU A 102 7.35 11.03 4.28
C LEU A 102 8.87 11.21 4.11
N LYS A 103 9.67 10.36 4.74
CA LYS A 103 11.14 10.39 4.74
C LYS A 103 11.71 9.16 4.05
N GLY A 104 12.67 9.38 3.14
CA GLY A 104 13.23 8.28 2.35
C GLY A 104 12.24 7.73 1.33
N VAL A 105 12.33 6.43 1.03
CA VAL A 105 11.51 5.78 -0.01
C VAL A 105 10.22 5.22 0.60
N ALA A 106 9.07 5.48 -0.03
CA ALA A 106 7.82 4.84 0.37
C ALA A 106 7.89 3.32 0.17
N ASN A 107 7.44 2.55 1.15
CA ASN A 107 7.32 1.10 1.04
C ASN A 107 5.85 0.63 1.01
N VAL A 108 4.90 1.52 1.28
CA VAL A 108 3.46 1.29 1.12
C VAL A 108 2.91 2.26 0.08
N LEU A 109 2.36 1.72 -1.00
CA LEU A 109 1.84 2.46 -2.13
C LEU A 109 0.32 2.26 -2.20
N ILE A 110 -0.41 3.33 -1.93
CA ILE A 110 -1.87 3.33 -1.94
C ILE A 110 -2.35 3.96 -3.25
N PHE A 111 -3.00 3.15 -4.08
CA PHE A 111 -3.44 3.54 -5.42
C PHE A 111 -4.85 4.14 -5.40
N PRO A 112 -5.17 5.00 -6.36
CA PRO A 112 -6.46 5.70 -6.39
C PRO A 112 -7.62 4.81 -6.85
N ASN A 113 -7.35 3.71 -7.56
CA ASN A 113 -8.35 2.79 -8.08
C ASN A 113 -7.72 1.42 -8.44
N LEU A 114 -8.58 0.45 -8.75
CA LEU A 114 -8.18 -0.93 -9.06
C LEU A 114 -7.29 -1.03 -10.30
N ASP A 115 -7.60 -0.28 -11.37
CA ASP A 115 -6.82 -0.34 -12.61
C ASP A 115 -5.38 0.10 -12.37
N ALA A 116 -5.18 1.24 -11.70
CA ALA A 116 -3.85 1.75 -11.39
C ALA A 116 -3.06 0.76 -10.54
N ALA A 117 -3.69 0.17 -9.52
CA ALA A 117 -3.06 -0.80 -8.63
C ALA A 117 -2.71 -2.10 -9.36
N ASN A 118 -3.66 -2.68 -10.09
CA ASN A 118 -3.49 -3.95 -10.77
C ASN A 118 -2.46 -3.85 -11.90
N ILE A 119 -2.54 -2.80 -12.71
CA ILE A 119 -1.58 -2.54 -13.79
C ILE A 119 -0.18 -2.39 -13.19
N ALA A 120 0.00 -1.56 -12.16
CA ALA A 120 1.32 -1.38 -11.53
C ALA A 120 1.87 -2.69 -10.95
N TYR A 121 1.02 -3.49 -10.30
CA TYR A 121 1.40 -4.79 -9.75
C TYR A 121 1.86 -5.77 -10.85
N GLN A 122 1.08 -5.93 -11.92
CA GLN A 122 1.42 -6.84 -13.02
C GLN A 122 2.65 -6.33 -13.80
N PHE A 123 2.75 -5.02 -14.01
CA PHE A 123 3.89 -4.38 -14.65
C PHE A 123 5.18 -4.63 -13.86
N ALA A 124 5.19 -4.37 -12.55
CA ALA A 124 6.35 -4.61 -11.70
C ALA A 124 6.73 -6.10 -11.64
N LYS A 125 5.75 -7.00 -11.59
CA LYS A 125 5.98 -8.45 -11.60
C LYS A 125 6.72 -8.90 -12.86
N VAL A 126 6.34 -8.38 -14.03
CA VAL A 126 6.90 -8.83 -15.32
C VAL A 126 8.18 -8.08 -15.70
N LEU A 127 8.23 -6.76 -15.53
CA LEU A 127 9.35 -5.95 -16.01
C LEU A 127 10.50 -5.80 -15.02
N ALA A 128 10.22 -5.89 -13.72
CA ALA A 128 11.25 -5.78 -12.69
C ALA A 128 11.66 -7.14 -12.10
N ASP A 129 11.21 -8.25 -12.71
CA ASP A 129 11.34 -9.62 -12.19
C ASP A 129 10.98 -9.70 -10.69
N ALA A 130 10.04 -8.86 -10.26
CA ALA A 130 9.69 -8.76 -8.86
C ALA A 130 9.02 -10.06 -8.42
N LEU A 131 9.41 -10.57 -7.25
CA LEU A 131 8.79 -11.77 -6.68
C LEU A 131 7.52 -11.36 -5.93
N PRO A 132 6.31 -11.65 -6.44
CA PRO A 132 5.08 -11.29 -5.75
C PRO A 132 4.83 -12.23 -4.57
N VAL A 133 4.29 -11.67 -3.49
CA VAL A 133 3.69 -12.40 -2.37
C VAL A 133 2.28 -11.84 -2.21
N GLY A 134 1.26 -12.65 -2.48
CA GLY A 134 -0.13 -12.20 -2.43
C GLY A 134 -1.04 -12.85 -3.50
N PRO A 135 -2.30 -12.39 -3.59
CA PRO A 135 -2.85 -11.25 -2.83
C PRO A 135 -3.08 -11.59 -1.36
N ILE A 136 -2.83 -10.61 -0.48
CA ILE A 136 -3.05 -10.71 0.97
C ILE A 136 -4.35 -9.97 1.28
N LEU A 137 -5.35 -10.68 1.82
CA LEU A 137 -6.58 -10.07 2.26
C LEU A 137 -6.40 -9.50 3.67
N ILE A 138 -6.74 -8.23 3.85
CA ILE A 138 -6.65 -7.51 5.13
C ILE A 138 -8.07 -7.17 5.59
N GLY A 139 -8.31 -7.20 6.91
CA GLY A 139 -9.60 -6.83 7.52
C GLY A 139 -10.58 -7.98 7.78
N ALA A 140 -10.23 -9.22 7.43
CA ALA A 140 -11.04 -10.39 7.75
C ALA A 140 -11.01 -10.73 9.26
N ALA A 141 -12.12 -11.30 9.77
CA ALA A 141 -12.26 -11.68 11.18
C ALA A 141 -11.26 -12.77 11.62
N LYS A 142 -10.81 -13.62 10.69
CA LYS A 142 -9.74 -14.61 10.88
C LYS A 142 -8.77 -14.56 9.69
N PRO A 143 -7.53 -15.04 9.83
CA PRO A 143 -6.58 -15.13 8.73
C PRO A 143 -7.14 -15.97 7.58
N VAL A 144 -7.32 -15.34 6.43
CA VAL A 144 -7.80 -15.98 5.21
C VAL A 144 -7.27 -15.20 4.03
N HIS A 145 -6.74 -15.91 3.03
CA HIS A 145 -6.21 -15.32 1.80
C HIS A 145 -6.73 -16.09 0.60
N ILE A 146 -7.04 -15.37 -0.48
CA ILE A 146 -7.61 -15.95 -1.69
C ILE A 146 -6.52 -16.00 -2.75
N LEU A 147 -6.13 -17.20 -3.16
CA LEU A 147 -5.15 -17.37 -4.23
C LEU A 147 -5.81 -17.27 -5.59
N THR A 148 -5.07 -16.78 -6.60
CA THR A 148 -5.51 -16.83 -8.00
C THR A 148 -5.06 -18.12 -8.66
N GLY A 149 -5.72 -18.52 -9.76
CA GLY A 149 -5.34 -19.72 -10.53
C GLY A 149 -3.94 -19.67 -11.14
N SER A 150 -3.29 -18.50 -11.11
CA SER A 150 -1.92 -18.29 -11.60
C SER A 150 -0.83 -18.49 -10.54
N VAL A 151 -1.19 -18.84 -9.30
CA VAL A 151 -0.24 -19.00 -8.19
C VAL A 151 0.69 -20.20 -8.42
N THR A 152 1.98 -20.02 -8.16
CA THR A 152 2.97 -21.11 -8.24
C THR A 152 2.97 -21.94 -6.95
N ALA A 153 3.53 -23.14 -6.98
CA ALA A 153 3.69 -23.96 -5.76
C ALA A 153 4.44 -23.20 -4.64
N ARG A 154 5.50 -22.46 -5.00
CA ARG A 154 6.22 -21.58 -4.06
C ARG A 154 5.31 -20.47 -3.51
N GLY A 155 4.47 -19.89 -4.36
CA GLY A 155 3.47 -18.89 -3.96
C GLY A 155 2.49 -19.45 -2.93
N VAL A 156 2.02 -20.68 -3.11
CA VAL A 156 1.15 -21.37 -2.14
C VAL A 156 1.88 -21.51 -0.79
N VAL A 157 3.11 -22.02 -0.77
CA VAL A 157 3.89 -22.17 0.46
C VAL A 157 4.09 -20.83 1.17
N ASN A 158 4.47 -19.78 0.44
CA ASN A 158 4.65 -18.44 1.01
C ASN A 158 3.35 -17.93 1.64
N MET A 159 2.21 -18.09 0.97
CA MET A 159 0.92 -17.63 1.48
C MET A 159 0.43 -18.46 2.67
N THR A 160 0.73 -19.75 2.71
CA THR A 160 0.49 -20.57 3.90
C THR A 160 1.30 -20.06 5.08
N ALA A 161 2.58 -19.73 4.88
CA ALA A 161 3.42 -19.16 5.94
C ALA A 161 2.85 -17.84 6.46
N VAL A 162 2.42 -16.93 5.57
CA VAL A 162 1.75 -15.67 5.96
C VAL A 162 0.52 -15.95 6.81
N ALA A 163 -0.37 -16.86 6.38
CA ALA A 163 -1.60 -17.17 7.11
C ALA A 163 -1.32 -17.77 8.51
N VAL A 164 -0.29 -18.63 8.63
CA VAL A 164 0.11 -19.25 9.90
C VAL A 164 0.65 -18.21 10.87
N VAL A 165 1.58 -17.36 10.43
CA VAL A 165 2.13 -16.27 11.25
C VAL A 165 1.00 -15.34 11.69
N GLU A 166 0.09 -14.98 10.77
CA GLU A 166 -1.03 -14.11 11.09
C GLU A 166 -1.94 -14.71 12.18
N ALA A 167 -2.16 -16.03 12.15
CA ALA A 167 -2.95 -16.74 13.16
C ALA A 167 -2.26 -16.79 14.52
N GLN A 168 -0.95 -17.01 14.55
CA GLN A 168 -0.17 -17.04 15.79
C GLN A 168 -0.17 -15.68 16.50
N GLU A 169 0.06 -14.60 15.77
CA GLU A 169 0.04 -13.24 16.34
C GLU A 169 -1.33 -12.86 16.90
N ARG A 170 -2.42 -13.19 16.19
CA ARG A 170 -3.78 -12.91 16.69
C ARG A 170 -4.10 -13.72 17.94
N ALA A 171 -3.65 -14.97 18.02
CA ALA A 171 -3.82 -15.79 19.21
C ALA A 171 -3.05 -15.21 20.41
N ALA A 172 -1.81 -14.74 20.18
CA ALA A 172 -1.00 -14.09 21.21
C ALA A 172 -1.60 -12.77 21.72
N ALA A 173 -2.25 -11.99 20.85
CA ALA A 173 -2.90 -10.73 21.24
C ALA A 173 -4.26 -10.93 21.97
N ALA A 174 -4.83 -12.13 21.92
CA ALA A 174 -6.13 -12.45 22.53
C ALA A 174 -6.02 -13.16 23.89
N GLY A 175 -4.82 -13.54 24.32
CA GLY A 175 -4.52 -14.15 25.62
C GLY A 175 -3.87 -13.17 26.58
#